data_AF-A0A424TKK1-F1
#
_entry.id   AF-A0A424TKK1-F1
#
_cell.length_a   1.000
_cell.length_b   1.000
_cell.length_c   1.000
_cell.angle_alpha   90.00
_cell.angle_beta   90.00
_cell.angle_gamma   90.00
#
_symmetry.space_group_name_H-M   'P 1'
#
loop_
_entity.id
_entity.type
_entity.pdbx_description
1 polymer ?
#
loop_
_entity_poly.entity_id
_entity_poly.type
_entity_poly.pdbx_seq_one_letter_code
_entity_poly.pdbx_strand_id
1 'polypeptide(L)'
;MFVDEIKLSVSSGAGGPGSVSFNNLNSKTKPSGGSGGDGGSVILQVNKELPDLSHIMSNSSLKAENGGPGNKNFQNGTSGENLILEVPKGTQVFIDNEMYADLHDNNSSYELITGSKGGRGNYELISKRNPNPQICEQGIKRKSLDVKLSYSLYSDISIIGLPNAGKSTLIQKLTNSKAKIGDYEFTTTSPNIGVLNNSESLITICDLPGLLEGASEGVGMGRRVLKHLRNTKFIIYLIDPIND
;
A
#
# COMPACT_ATOMS: atom_id res chain seq x y z
N MET A 1 2.43 16.81 5.64
CA MET A 1 2.38 16.89 4.17
C MET A 1 1.48 15.77 3.70
N PHE A 2 0.43 16.10 2.94
CA PHE A 2 -0.49 15.11 2.40
C PHE A 2 0.15 14.45 1.18
N VAL A 3 -0.05 13.14 1.02
CA VAL A 3 0.55 12.37 -0.08
C VAL A 3 -0.55 11.54 -0.76
N ASP A 4 -0.89 11.90 -1.98
CA ASP A 4 -1.81 11.16 -2.85
C ASP A 4 -1.10 10.24 -3.84
N GLU A 5 0.17 10.48 -4.13
CA GLU A 5 0.94 9.68 -5.05
C GLU A 5 2.29 9.34 -4.44
N ILE A 6 2.64 8.05 -4.45
CA ILE A 6 3.93 7.57 -4.00
C ILE A 6 4.40 6.44 -4.89
N LYS A 7 5.71 6.43 -5.18
CA LYS A 7 6.41 5.32 -5.81
C LYS A 7 7.25 4.63 -4.76
N LEU A 8 7.10 3.32 -4.65
CA LEU A 8 7.79 2.49 -3.68
C LEU A 8 8.34 1.25 -4.37
N SER A 9 9.52 0.83 -3.93
CA SER A 9 10.05 -0.49 -4.27
C SER A 9 9.71 -1.44 -3.12
N VAL A 10 8.89 -2.44 -3.39
CA VAL A 10 8.52 -3.48 -2.43
C VAL A 10 9.23 -4.78 -2.75
N SER A 11 9.59 -5.53 -1.71
CA SER A 11 10.27 -6.81 -1.85
C SER A 11 9.69 -7.87 -0.93
N SER A 12 9.49 -9.09 -1.47
CA SER A 12 9.11 -10.24 -0.66
C SER A 12 10.24 -10.63 0.32
N GLY A 13 9.90 -11.50 1.25
CA GLY A 13 10.87 -12.32 1.94
C GLY A 13 11.61 -13.23 0.97
N ALA A 14 12.91 -13.45 1.20
CA ALA A 14 13.62 -14.56 0.57
C ALA A 14 13.28 -15.87 1.31
N GLY A 15 13.27 -16.98 0.59
CA GLY A 15 13.15 -18.29 1.22
C GLY A 15 14.42 -18.63 2.01
N GLY A 16 14.25 -19.26 3.16
CA GLY A 16 15.36 -19.76 3.96
C GLY A 16 16.06 -20.94 3.27
N PRO A 17 17.37 -21.13 3.47
CA PRO A 17 18.08 -22.29 2.93
C PRO A 17 17.68 -23.58 3.66
N GLY A 18 17.61 -24.69 2.95
CA GLY A 18 17.56 -26.01 3.57
C GLY A 18 18.86 -26.35 4.28
N SER A 19 18.84 -27.37 5.13
CA SER A 19 20.04 -27.83 5.83
C SER A 19 20.46 -29.23 5.42
N VAL A 20 21.75 -29.50 5.56
CA VAL A 20 22.32 -30.84 5.45
C VAL A 20 22.64 -31.33 6.86
N SER A 21 21.94 -32.37 7.31
CA SER A 21 22.23 -33.02 8.58
C SER A 21 22.01 -34.52 8.52
N PHE A 22 22.62 -35.24 9.46
CA PHE A 22 22.52 -36.68 9.60
C PHE A 22 22.50 -37.03 11.09
N ASN A 23 21.67 -38.00 11.48
CA ASN A 23 21.63 -38.48 12.87
C ASN A 23 22.90 -39.28 13.22
N ASN A 24 23.54 -39.91 12.23
CA ASN A 24 24.87 -40.50 12.40
C ASN A 24 25.88 -39.72 11.56
N LEU A 25 26.58 -38.76 12.18
CA LEU A 25 27.54 -37.87 11.52
C LEU A 25 28.74 -38.61 10.92
N ASN A 26 29.21 -39.68 11.55
CA ASN A 26 30.41 -40.41 11.12
C ASN A 26 30.16 -41.24 9.86
N SER A 27 29.00 -41.90 9.77
CA SER A 27 28.62 -42.69 8.59
C SER A 27 27.81 -41.88 7.56
N LYS A 28 27.39 -40.66 7.91
CA LYS A 28 26.46 -39.82 7.13
C LYS A 28 25.24 -40.60 6.66
N THR A 29 24.67 -41.39 7.57
CA THR A 29 23.45 -42.16 7.34
C THR A 29 22.28 -41.54 8.11
N LYS A 30 21.06 -41.78 7.62
CA LYS A 30 19.81 -41.22 8.16
C LYS A 30 19.80 -39.68 8.10
N PRO A 31 19.56 -39.10 6.91
CA PRO A 31 19.41 -37.66 6.73
C PRO A 31 18.38 -37.08 7.70
N SER A 32 18.67 -35.92 8.27
CA SER A 32 17.83 -35.25 9.26
C SER A 32 17.87 -33.73 9.16
N GLY A 33 18.41 -33.16 8.08
CA GLY A 33 18.35 -31.73 7.84
C GLY A 33 16.96 -31.32 7.38
N GLY A 34 16.36 -30.37 8.11
CA GLY A 34 15.08 -29.76 7.79
C GLY A 34 15.17 -28.74 6.67
N SER A 35 14.01 -28.40 6.11
CA SER A 35 13.83 -27.43 5.03
C SER A 35 13.82 -26.00 5.58
N GLY A 36 14.25 -25.03 4.78
CA GLY A 36 14.15 -23.62 5.11
C GLY A 36 12.69 -23.15 5.10
N GLY A 37 12.39 -22.12 5.89
CA GLY A 37 11.07 -21.52 5.91
C GLY A 37 10.81 -20.67 4.67
N ASP A 38 9.54 -20.45 4.36
CA ASP A 38 9.13 -19.55 3.29
C ASP A 38 9.33 -18.08 3.73
N GLY A 39 9.66 -17.20 2.78
CA GLY A 39 9.70 -15.76 3.04
C GLY A 39 8.29 -15.17 3.17
N GLY A 40 8.16 -14.04 3.86
CA GLY A 40 6.89 -13.33 3.96
C GLY A 40 6.44 -12.69 2.65
N SER A 41 5.13 -12.57 2.48
CA SER A 41 4.48 -11.82 1.39
C SER A 41 4.38 -10.33 1.72
N VAL A 42 4.20 -9.50 0.70
CA VAL A 42 3.82 -8.09 0.84
C VAL A 42 2.34 -7.96 0.48
N ILE A 43 1.54 -7.45 1.42
CA ILE A 43 0.09 -7.39 1.32
C ILE A 43 -0.33 -5.92 1.48
N LEU A 44 -1.11 -5.41 0.52
CA LEU A 44 -1.83 -4.15 0.67
C LEU A 44 -3.12 -4.41 1.44
N GLN A 45 -3.41 -3.60 2.45
CA GLN A 45 -4.63 -3.72 3.24
C GLN A 45 -5.34 -2.37 3.30
N VAL A 46 -6.62 -2.33 2.95
CA VAL A 46 -7.40 -1.10 3.05
C VAL A 46 -7.65 -0.76 4.51
N ASN A 47 -7.30 0.46 4.90
CA ASN A 47 -7.66 1.06 6.19
C ASN A 47 -8.37 2.41 5.95
N LYS A 48 -9.62 2.52 6.42
CA LYS A 48 -10.46 3.72 6.27
C LYS A 48 -10.05 4.88 7.14
N GLU A 49 -9.37 4.61 8.23
CA GLU A 49 -8.97 5.62 9.21
C GLU A 49 -7.77 6.42 8.69
N LEU A 50 -7.09 5.91 7.66
CA LEU A 50 -5.98 6.59 7.01
C LEU A 50 -6.46 7.71 6.10
N PRO A 51 -6.02 8.96 6.32
CA PRO A 51 -6.43 10.10 5.50
C PRO A 51 -5.69 10.16 4.15
N ASP A 52 -4.48 9.60 4.07
CA ASP A 52 -3.58 9.69 2.92
C ASP A 52 -2.44 8.63 2.98
N LEU A 53 -1.51 8.68 2.01
CA LEU A 53 -0.36 7.77 1.91
C LEU A 53 0.90 8.28 2.64
N SER A 54 0.81 9.36 3.42
CA SER A 54 1.98 10.04 4.01
C SER A 54 2.79 9.15 4.96
N HIS A 55 2.12 8.23 5.66
CA HIS A 55 2.77 7.30 6.60
C HIS A 55 3.68 6.27 5.91
N ILE A 56 3.54 6.06 4.59
CA ILE A 56 4.38 5.15 3.79
C ILE A 56 5.57 5.91 3.17
N MET A 57 5.50 7.24 3.09
CA MET A 57 6.48 8.09 2.39
C MET A 57 7.91 7.98 2.90
N SER A 58 8.10 7.73 4.19
CA SER A 58 9.43 7.65 4.82
C SER A 58 10.22 6.40 4.43
N ASN A 59 9.56 5.36 3.91
CA ASN A 59 10.17 4.08 3.62
C ASN A 59 10.33 3.87 2.11
N SER A 60 11.48 4.32 1.56
CA SER A 60 11.79 4.17 0.14
C SER A 60 11.93 2.72 -0.32
N SER A 61 12.28 1.80 0.60
CA SER A 61 12.31 0.36 0.35
C SER A 61 11.59 -0.40 1.45
N LEU A 62 10.54 -1.12 1.06
CA LEU A 62 9.68 -1.87 1.96
C LEU A 62 9.87 -3.36 1.71
N LYS A 63 10.16 -4.13 2.76
CA LYS A 63 10.54 -5.53 2.61
C LYS A 63 9.92 -6.43 3.67
N ALA A 64 9.33 -7.54 3.24
CA ALA A 64 8.86 -8.59 4.13
C ALA A 64 10.00 -9.47 4.68
N GLU A 65 9.75 -10.15 5.80
CA GLU A 65 10.78 -10.90 6.50
C GLU A 65 11.23 -12.14 5.68
N ASN A 66 12.51 -12.49 5.76
CA ASN A 66 12.98 -13.71 5.12
C ASN A 66 12.58 -14.95 5.95
N GLY A 67 12.43 -16.09 5.29
CA GLY A 67 12.33 -17.36 5.98
C GLY A 67 13.64 -17.74 6.67
N GLY A 68 13.53 -18.40 7.83
CA GLY A 68 14.64 -18.90 8.60
C GLY A 68 15.30 -20.13 7.95
N PRO A 69 16.58 -20.41 8.26
CA PRO A 69 17.26 -21.61 7.77
C PRO A 69 16.65 -22.88 8.37
N GLY A 70 16.66 -23.96 7.59
CA GLY A 70 16.42 -25.30 8.11
C GLY A 70 17.49 -25.69 9.14
N ASN A 71 17.14 -26.58 10.04
CA ASN A 71 18.00 -27.03 11.14
C ASN A 71 18.10 -28.57 11.20
N LYS A 72 18.96 -29.05 12.09
CA LYS A 72 19.15 -30.49 12.35
C LYS A 72 17.87 -31.09 12.97
N ASN A 73 17.83 -32.41 13.10
CA ASN A 73 16.74 -33.12 13.79
C ASN A 73 15.36 -32.85 13.20
N PHE A 74 15.27 -32.77 11.87
CA PHE A 74 14.03 -32.53 11.11
C PHE A 74 13.35 -31.19 11.41
N GLN A 75 14.09 -30.24 12.00
CA GLN A 75 13.56 -28.92 12.33
C GLN A 75 13.57 -28.04 11.09
N ASN A 76 12.38 -27.65 10.63
CA ASN A 76 12.26 -26.70 9.53
C ASN A 76 12.51 -25.26 10.03
N GLY A 77 12.91 -24.39 9.11
CA GLY A 77 13.06 -22.97 9.37
C GLY A 77 11.71 -22.28 9.59
N THR A 78 11.74 -21.16 10.32
CA THR A 78 10.55 -20.32 10.55
C THR A 78 10.10 -19.65 9.27
N SER A 79 8.80 -19.55 9.04
CA SER A 79 8.29 -18.68 7.97
C SER A 79 8.52 -17.22 8.34
N GLY A 80 8.89 -16.40 7.38
CA GLY A 80 9.01 -14.96 7.56
C GLY A 80 7.64 -14.31 7.70
N GLU A 81 7.54 -13.29 8.55
CA GLU A 81 6.35 -12.48 8.71
C GLU A 81 6.03 -11.66 7.43
N ASN A 82 4.73 -11.59 7.13
CA ASN A 82 4.21 -10.78 6.04
C ASN A 82 4.35 -9.29 6.36
N LEU A 83 4.69 -8.50 5.34
CA LEU A 83 4.60 -7.05 5.44
C LEU A 83 3.21 -6.58 5.03
N ILE A 84 2.47 -6.03 5.99
CA ILE A 84 1.18 -5.40 5.75
C ILE A 84 1.42 -3.90 5.50
N LEU A 85 1.02 -3.44 4.32
CA LEU A 85 1.04 -2.04 3.94
C LEU A 85 -0.39 -1.53 3.93
N GLU A 86 -0.73 -0.76 4.95
CA GLU A 86 -2.05 -0.15 5.05
C GLU A 86 -2.19 0.99 4.05
N VAL A 87 -3.30 1.04 3.32
CA VAL A 87 -3.57 2.10 2.34
C VAL A 87 -4.98 2.65 2.51
N PRO A 88 -5.21 3.95 2.25
CA PRO A 88 -6.56 4.51 2.26
C PRO A 88 -7.48 3.81 1.27
N LYS A 89 -8.78 3.86 1.56
CA LYS A 89 -9.82 3.36 0.67
C LYS A 89 -9.77 4.06 -0.69
N GLY A 90 -9.82 3.27 -1.76
CA GLY A 90 -9.78 3.70 -3.15
C GLY A 90 -8.40 4.18 -3.61
N THR A 91 -7.37 3.62 -2.97
CA THR A 91 -6.01 3.61 -3.51
C THR A 91 -5.95 2.74 -4.75
N GLN A 92 -5.45 3.32 -5.83
CA GLN A 92 -5.16 2.62 -7.08
C GLN A 92 -3.70 2.19 -7.10
N VAL A 93 -3.45 0.96 -7.53
CA VAL A 93 -2.13 0.35 -7.61
C VAL A 93 -1.74 0.25 -9.08
N PHE A 94 -0.60 0.83 -9.43
CA PHE A 94 -0.04 0.77 -10.77
C PHE A 94 1.31 0.06 -10.76
N ILE A 95 1.51 -0.83 -11.73
CA ILE A 95 2.77 -1.53 -12.02
C ILE A 95 3.09 -1.23 -13.49
N ASP A 96 4.31 -0.80 -13.78
CA ASP A 96 4.74 -0.49 -15.17
C ASP A 96 3.79 0.49 -15.91
N ASN A 97 3.17 1.41 -15.16
CA ASN A 97 2.12 2.35 -15.61
C ASN A 97 0.78 1.74 -16.02
N GLU A 98 0.59 0.44 -15.84
CA GLU A 98 -0.71 -0.23 -15.99
C GLU A 98 -1.40 -0.35 -14.62
N MET A 99 -2.73 -0.18 -14.61
CA MET A 99 -3.52 -0.34 -13.39
C MET A 99 -3.59 -1.83 -13.05
N TYR A 100 -3.03 -2.20 -11.91
CA TYR A 100 -2.98 -3.58 -11.44
C TYR A 100 -4.14 -3.92 -10.50
N ALA A 101 -4.50 -2.98 -9.62
CA ALA A 101 -5.61 -3.14 -8.68
C ALA A 101 -6.24 -1.79 -8.33
N ASP A 102 -7.53 -1.81 -7.99
CA ASP A 102 -8.26 -0.68 -7.41
C ASP A 102 -8.90 -1.11 -6.09
N LEU A 103 -8.46 -0.52 -4.98
CA LEU A 103 -8.78 -0.98 -3.63
C LEU A 103 -9.99 -0.24 -3.05
N HIS A 104 -11.17 -0.45 -3.63
CA HIS A 104 -12.40 0.22 -3.19
C HIS A 104 -13.11 -0.43 -2.01
N ASP A 105 -12.85 -1.71 -1.73
CA ASP A 105 -13.58 -2.42 -0.68
C ASP A 105 -12.91 -2.28 0.68
N ASN A 106 -13.77 -1.99 1.65
CA ASN A 106 -13.44 -1.56 3.01
C ASN A 106 -12.54 -2.52 3.80
N ASN A 107 -12.51 -3.81 3.43
CA ASN A 107 -11.70 -4.86 4.06
C ASN A 107 -10.96 -5.70 3.01
N SER A 108 -10.74 -5.15 1.81
CA SER A 108 -9.97 -5.86 0.80
C SER A 108 -8.50 -5.88 1.21
N SER A 109 -7.94 -7.09 1.23
CA SER A 109 -6.50 -7.30 1.22
C SER A 109 -6.10 -7.77 -0.17
N TYR A 110 -4.96 -7.28 -0.64
CA TYR A 110 -4.43 -7.64 -1.94
C TYR A 110 -2.97 -8.04 -1.77
N GLU A 111 -2.65 -9.29 -2.08
CA GLU A 111 -1.28 -9.75 -2.07
C GLU A 111 -0.55 -9.18 -3.29
N LEU A 112 0.41 -8.29 -3.03
CA LEU A 112 1.14 -7.58 -4.07
C LEU A 112 2.33 -8.42 -4.58
N ILE A 113 3.03 -9.08 -3.66
CA ILE A 113 4.12 -10.01 -3.97
C ILE A 113 4.06 -11.18 -3.01
N THR A 114 3.99 -12.40 -3.56
CA THR A 114 4.08 -13.64 -2.80
C THR A 114 5.49 -13.85 -2.24
N GLY A 115 5.53 -14.33 -1.00
CA GLY A 115 6.72 -14.86 -0.34
C GLY A 115 7.50 -15.88 -1.18
N SER A 116 8.83 -15.83 -1.12
CA SER A 116 9.66 -16.77 -1.85
C SER A 116 9.79 -18.09 -1.09
N LYS A 117 9.71 -19.22 -1.82
CA LYS A 117 9.72 -20.56 -1.23
C LYS A 117 11.07 -20.90 -0.58
N GLY A 118 11.02 -21.56 0.58
CA GLY A 118 12.17 -22.12 1.28
C GLY A 118 12.81 -23.28 0.53
N GLY A 119 14.10 -23.48 0.78
CA GLY A 119 14.89 -24.55 0.19
C GLY A 119 14.69 -25.87 0.94
N ARG A 120 14.62 -26.98 0.21
CA ARG A 120 14.44 -28.32 0.77
C ARG A 120 15.69 -28.80 1.50
N GLY A 121 15.51 -29.30 2.71
CA GLY A 121 16.56 -29.96 3.49
C GLY A 121 16.93 -31.32 2.90
N ASN A 122 18.08 -31.86 3.29
CA ASN A 122 18.50 -33.16 2.76
C ASN A 122 17.55 -34.31 3.14
N TYR A 123 16.78 -34.19 4.22
CA TYR A 123 15.73 -35.14 4.55
C TYR A 123 14.64 -35.24 3.47
N GLU A 124 14.23 -34.12 2.89
CA GLU A 124 13.16 -34.08 1.89
C GLU A 124 13.63 -34.54 0.50
N LEU A 125 14.95 -34.60 0.29
CA LEU A 125 15.59 -35.01 -0.96
C LEU A 125 15.85 -36.53 -1.04
N ILE A 126 15.44 -37.29 -0.03
CA ILE A 126 15.60 -38.75 -0.02
C ILE A 126 14.84 -39.37 -1.21
N SER A 127 15.53 -40.22 -1.96
CA SER A 127 14.93 -40.97 -3.06
C SER A 127 15.51 -42.39 -3.14
N LYS A 128 14.85 -43.29 -3.88
CA LYS A 128 15.35 -44.67 -4.08
C LYS A 128 16.76 -44.71 -4.68
N ARG A 129 17.11 -43.72 -5.52
CA ARG A 129 18.44 -43.61 -6.17
C ARG A 129 19.48 -42.95 -5.27
N ASN A 130 19.05 -42.11 -4.34
CA ASN A 130 19.93 -41.42 -3.39
C ASN A 130 19.28 -41.39 -2.00
N PRO A 131 19.47 -42.43 -1.18
CA PRO A 131 18.86 -42.51 0.15
C PRO A 131 19.57 -41.66 1.21
N ASN A 132 20.80 -41.20 0.96
CA ASN A 132 21.58 -40.38 1.89
C ASN A 132 22.13 -39.10 1.21
N PRO A 133 21.26 -38.19 0.72
CA PRO A 133 21.68 -36.95 0.08
C PRO A 133 22.54 -36.09 1.01
N GLN A 134 23.70 -35.66 0.51
CA GLN A 134 24.62 -34.73 1.18
C GLN A 134 24.46 -33.29 0.68
N ILE A 135 23.37 -33.03 -0.04
CA ILE A 135 23.03 -31.72 -0.61
C ILE A 135 21.72 -31.23 0.01
N CYS A 136 21.52 -29.92 -0.03
CA CYS A 136 20.26 -29.26 0.25
C CYS A 136 19.97 -28.26 -0.87
N GLU A 137 18.71 -27.86 -1.01
CA GLU A 137 18.34 -26.76 -1.89
C GLU A 137 18.44 -25.43 -1.15
N GLN A 138 18.85 -24.40 -1.87
CA GLN A 138 18.78 -23.02 -1.39
C GLN A 138 17.36 -22.50 -1.52
N GLY A 139 16.96 -21.58 -0.64
CA GLY A 139 15.69 -20.89 -0.77
C GLY A 139 15.68 -19.97 -2.00
N ILE A 140 14.49 -19.73 -2.52
CA ILE A 140 14.30 -18.83 -3.67
C ILE A 140 14.64 -17.40 -3.24
N LYS A 141 15.39 -16.70 -4.08
CA LYS A 141 15.71 -15.28 -3.85
C LYS A 141 14.43 -14.45 -3.85
N ARG A 142 14.40 -13.42 -3.01
CA ARG A 142 13.28 -12.48 -2.95
C ARG A 142 12.94 -11.91 -4.33
N LYS A 143 11.67 -11.61 -4.54
CA LYS A 143 11.17 -10.85 -5.67
C LYS A 143 11.00 -9.39 -5.27
N SER A 144 11.25 -8.48 -6.21
CA SER A 144 11.08 -7.05 -6.02
C SER A 144 10.18 -6.50 -7.11
N LEU A 145 9.38 -5.50 -6.76
CA LEU A 145 8.43 -4.86 -7.65
C LEU A 145 8.40 -3.37 -7.34
N ASP A 146 8.50 -2.55 -8.38
CA ASP A 146 8.28 -1.12 -8.25
C ASP A 146 6.80 -0.84 -8.50
N VAL A 147 6.16 -0.24 -7.50
CA VAL A 147 4.73 0.08 -7.56
C VAL A 147 4.51 1.56 -7.35
N LYS A 148 3.52 2.08 -8.07
CA LYS A 148 3.00 3.42 -7.89
C LYS A 148 1.63 3.31 -7.27
N LEU A 149 1.50 3.82 -6.05
CA LEU A 149 0.19 3.99 -5.40
C LEU A 149 -0.32 5.38 -5.73
N SER A 150 -1.54 5.45 -6.24
CA SER A 150 -2.27 6.70 -6.45
C SER A 150 -3.57 6.65 -5.66
N TYR A 151 -3.58 7.35 -4.55
CA TYR A 151 -4.80 7.64 -3.82
C TYR A 151 -5.54 8.77 -4.54
N SER A 152 -6.73 8.46 -5.07
CA SER A 152 -7.66 9.52 -5.42
C SER A 152 -8.38 9.93 -4.14
N LEU A 153 -8.29 11.20 -3.74
CA LEU A 153 -9.21 11.74 -2.73
C LEU A 153 -10.66 11.37 -3.08
N TYR A 154 -11.30 10.63 -2.17
CA TYR A 154 -12.74 10.50 -2.11
C TYR A 154 -13.22 11.54 -1.13
N SER A 155 -13.51 12.75 -1.62
CA SER A 155 -14.35 13.66 -0.84
C SER A 155 -15.80 13.26 -1.06
N ASP A 156 -16.51 12.91 0.00
CA ASP A 156 -17.95 12.69 -0.10
C ASP A 156 -18.66 13.93 -0.65
N ILE A 157 -18.15 15.11 -0.30
CA ILE A 157 -18.67 16.40 -0.72
C ILE A 157 -17.53 17.28 -1.26
N SER A 158 -17.67 17.79 -2.47
CA SER A 158 -16.82 18.88 -2.97
C SER A 158 -17.59 20.18 -3.06
N ILE A 159 -17.05 21.25 -2.47
CA ILE A 159 -17.62 22.59 -2.58
C ILE A 159 -16.89 23.31 -3.72
N ILE A 160 -17.66 23.78 -4.70
CA ILE A 160 -17.21 24.57 -5.84
C ILE A 160 -17.89 25.93 -5.78
N GLY A 161 -17.19 26.98 -6.17
CA GLY A 161 -17.74 28.33 -6.23
C GLY A 161 -16.64 29.34 -6.54
N LEU A 162 -17.03 30.58 -6.81
CA LEU A 162 -16.09 31.66 -7.07
C LEU A 162 -15.11 31.84 -5.90
N PRO A 163 -13.88 32.34 -6.16
CA PRO A 163 -13.01 32.82 -5.10
C PRO A 163 -13.79 33.74 -4.13
N ASN A 164 -13.51 33.66 -2.83
CA ASN A 164 -14.16 34.45 -1.79
C ASN A 164 -15.67 34.21 -1.55
N ALA A 165 -16.32 33.23 -2.20
CA ALA A 165 -17.72 32.87 -1.92
C ALA A 165 -17.99 32.31 -0.49
N GLY A 166 -16.99 32.30 0.39
CA GLY A 166 -17.11 31.79 1.76
C GLY A 166 -16.89 30.27 1.91
N LYS A 167 -16.36 29.59 0.87
CA LYS A 167 -16.14 28.12 0.86
C LYS A 167 -15.37 27.62 2.08
N SER A 168 -14.20 28.21 2.35
CA SER A 168 -13.33 27.77 3.45
C SER A 168 -13.96 28.04 4.82
N THR A 169 -14.70 29.16 4.96
CA THR A 169 -15.47 29.48 6.17
C THR A 169 -16.59 28.46 6.42
N LEU A 170 -17.28 28.04 5.36
CA LEU A 170 -18.34 27.02 5.43
C LEU A 170 -17.76 25.67 5.91
N ILE A 171 -16.63 25.24 5.33
CA ILE A 171 -15.96 24.00 5.72
C ILE A 171 -15.53 24.06 7.18
N GLN A 172 -14.88 25.13 7.61
CA GLN A 172 -14.44 25.29 9.00
C GLN A 172 -15.61 25.22 10.00
N LYS A 173 -16.75 25.83 9.66
CA LYS A 173 -17.97 25.78 10.49
C LYS A 173 -18.57 24.37 10.52
N LEU A 174 -18.62 23.68 9.38
CA LEU A 174 -19.18 22.33 9.29
C LEU A 174 -18.31 21.29 10.01
N THR A 175 -16.98 21.43 9.97
CA THR A 175 -16.05 20.42 10.50
C THR A 175 -15.54 20.72 11.90
N ASN A 176 -16.24 21.59 12.65
CA ASN A 176 -15.90 21.99 14.03
C ASN A 176 -14.39 22.24 14.21
N SER A 177 -13.83 23.09 13.35
CA SER A 177 -12.43 23.57 13.36
C SER A 177 -11.30 22.55 13.18
N LYS A 178 -11.57 21.26 12.92
CA LYS A 178 -10.54 20.26 12.57
C LYS A 178 -10.31 20.09 11.07
N ALA A 179 -10.39 21.18 10.30
CA ALA A 179 -9.97 21.15 8.91
C ALA A 179 -8.44 20.98 8.87
N LYS A 180 -7.95 19.89 8.29
CA LYS A 180 -6.52 19.72 8.04
C LYS A 180 -6.23 20.36 6.68
N ILE A 181 -5.52 21.48 6.70
CA ILE A 181 -4.96 22.06 5.49
C ILE A 181 -3.83 21.12 5.05
N GLY A 182 -4.03 20.42 3.94
CA GLY A 182 -2.95 19.65 3.33
C GLY A 182 -2.12 20.58 2.47
N ASP A 183 -0.83 20.72 2.71
CA ASP A 183 0.05 21.45 1.79
C ASP A 183 0.40 20.54 0.61
N TYR A 184 0.05 20.96 -0.60
CA TYR A 184 0.33 20.25 -1.84
C TYR A 184 1.41 21.02 -2.61
N GLU A 185 2.55 20.39 -2.86
CA GLU A 185 3.74 21.01 -3.46
C GLU A 185 3.56 21.56 -4.89
N PHE A 186 2.40 21.34 -5.52
CA PHE A 186 2.15 21.72 -6.91
C PHE A 186 0.84 22.48 -7.13
N THR A 187 0.22 22.96 -6.05
CA THR A 187 -0.92 23.89 -6.12
C THR A 187 -0.52 25.28 -5.65
N THR A 188 -0.87 26.34 -6.36
CA THR A 188 -0.73 27.72 -5.84
C THR A 188 -1.63 27.97 -4.62
N THR A 189 -2.62 27.10 -4.39
CA THR A 189 -3.48 27.06 -3.20
C THR A 189 -3.84 25.62 -2.84
N SER A 190 -3.32 25.15 -1.71
CA SER A 190 -3.68 23.90 -1.03
C SER A 190 -5.21 23.72 -0.92
N PRO A 191 -5.85 22.65 -1.46
CA PRO A 191 -7.27 22.41 -1.20
C PRO A 191 -7.53 22.17 0.29
N ASN A 192 -8.54 22.84 0.82
CA ASN A 192 -8.93 22.72 2.22
C ASN A 192 -9.79 21.47 2.39
N ILE A 193 -9.29 20.48 3.15
CA ILE A 193 -10.06 19.30 3.49
C ILE A 193 -10.56 19.42 4.92
N GLY A 194 -11.88 19.33 5.07
CA GLY A 194 -12.55 19.16 6.35
C GLY A 194 -13.07 17.74 6.50
N VAL A 195 -12.96 17.19 7.71
CA VAL A 195 -13.66 15.94 8.06
C VAL A 195 -14.79 16.28 9.02
N LEU A 196 -16.03 16.06 8.59
CA LEU A 196 -17.22 16.16 9.43
C LEU A 196 -17.44 14.80 10.10
N ASN A 197 -17.35 14.76 11.42
CA ASN A 197 -17.61 13.56 12.19
C ASN A 197 -19.09 13.53 12.59
N ASN A 198 -19.91 12.75 11.90
CA ASN A 198 -21.27 12.45 12.32
C ASN A 198 -21.25 11.16 13.17
N SER A 199 -22.19 11.00 14.12
CA SER A 199 -22.19 9.89 15.09
C SER A 199 -22.10 8.48 14.49
N GLU A 200 -22.37 8.33 13.20
CA GLU A 200 -22.36 7.06 12.46
C GLU A 200 -21.36 7.01 11.29
N SER A 201 -20.76 8.15 10.87
CA SER A 201 -19.86 8.20 9.72
C SER A 201 -18.96 9.43 9.67
N LEU A 202 -17.76 9.25 9.15
CA LEU A 202 -16.85 10.34 8.76
C LEU A 202 -17.21 10.78 7.34
N ILE A 203 -17.57 12.06 7.17
CA ILE A 203 -17.87 12.68 5.89
C ILE A 203 -16.72 13.61 5.52
N THR A 204 -16.08 13.37 4.39
CA THR A 204 -14.97 14.20 3.91
C THR A 204 -15.49 15.30 2.99
N ILE A 205 -15.19 16.56 3.34
CA ILE A 205 -15.56 17.75 2.58
C ILE A 205 -14.29 18.38 2.02
N CYS A 206 -14.24 18.62 0.71
CA CYS A 206 -13.09 19.24 0.06
C CYS A 206 -13.47 20.58 -0.59
N ASP A 207 -12.70 21.63 -0.28
CA ASP A 207 -12.66 22.89 -1.03
C ASP A 207 -11.79 22.65 -2.25
N LEU A 208 -12.41 22.61 -3.43
CA LEU A 208 -11.63 22.64 -4.65
C LEU A 208 -11.51 24.10 -5.06
N PRO A 209 -10.28 24.67 -5.09
CA PRO A 209 -10.08 26.02 -5.57
C PRO A 209 -10.75 26.14 -6.94
N GLY A 210 -11.60 27.16 -7.06
CA GLY A 210 -12.58 27.29 -8.13
C GLY A 210 -11.95 26.95 -9.46
N LEU A 211 -12.59 26.04 -10.21
CA LEU A 211 -12.24 25.63 -11.56
C LEU A 211 -11.59 26.82 -12.29
N LEU A 212 -10.26 26.84 -12.30
CA LEU A 212 -9.51 27.92 -12.93
C LEU A 212 -10.01 27.96 -14.39
N GLU A 213 -10.27 29.16 -14.92
CA GLU A 213 -10.57 29.31 -16.34
C GLU A 213 -9.55 28.50 -17.16
N GLY A 214 -10.04 27.59 -18.01
CA GLY A 214 -9.19 26.67 -18.79
C GLY A 214 -8.98 25.27 -18.20
N ALA A 215 -9.65 24.90 -17.09
CA ALA A 215 -9.54 23.55 -16.52
C ALA A 215 -9.94 22.41 -17.49
N SER A 216 -10.88 22.67 -18.40
CA SER A 216 -11.30 21.75 -19.48
C SER A 216 -10.36 21.74 -20.69
N GLU A 217 -9.58 22.81 -20.89
CA GLU A 217 -8.65 22.96 -22.02
C GLU A 217 -7.26 22.35 -21.72
N GLY A 218 -7.07 21.80 -20.51
CA GLY A 218 -5.85 21.12 -20.12
C GLY A 218 -4.69 22.05 -19.76
N VAL A 219 -4.93 23.35 -19.68
CA VAL A 219 -3.93 24.35 -19.27
C VAL A 219 -3.83 24.36 -17.73
N GLY A 220 -2.69 23.95 -17.18
CA GLY A 220 -2.40 24.01 -15.74
C GLY A 220 -3.04 22.91 -14.87
N MET A 221 -3.39 23.25 -13.63
CA MET A 221 -3.81 22.34 -12.55
C MET A 221 -5.19 21.66 -12.75
N GLY A 222 -5.95 22.04 -13.78
CA GLY A 222 -7.35 21.65 -13.96
C GLY A 222 -7.60 20.15 -14.11
N ARG A 223 -6.74 19.42 -14.81
CA ARG A 223 -6.89 17.96 -15.00
C ARG A 223 -6.76 17.18 -13.69
N ARG A 224 -5.98 17.68 -12.72
CA ARG A 224 -5.83 17.09 -11.38
C ARG A 224 -7.05 17.40 -10.50
N VAL A 225 -7.53 18.64 -10.51
CA VAL A 225 -8.78 19.04 -9.82
C VAL A 225 -9.97 18.20 -10.30
N LEU A 226 -10.11 18.03 -11.63
CA LEU A 226 -11.16 17.20 -12.23
C LEU A 226 -11.02 15.71 -11.86
N LYS A 227 -9.79 15.20 -11.69
CA LYS A 227 -9.55 13.83 -11.20
C LYS A 227 -10.15 13.63 -9.79
N HIS A 228 -10.03 14.63 -8.91
CA HIS A 228 -10.62 14.58 -7.57
C HIS A 228 -12.15 14.72 -7.58
N LEU A 229 -12.72 15.57 -8.45
CA LEU A 229 -14.18 15.68 -8.62
C LEU A 229 -14.83 14.37 -9.08
N ARG A 230 -14.14 13.59 -9.92
CA ARG A 230 -14.67 12.34 -10.47
C ARG A 230 -15.09 11.33 -9.38
N ASN A 231 -14.47 11.42 -8.21
CA ASN A 231 -14.70 10.52 -7.09
C ASN A 231 -15.46 11.21 -5.93
N THR A 232 -16.19 12.29 -6.24
CA THR A 232 -17.11 12.94 -5.30
C THR A 232 -18.52 12.39 -5.40
N LYS A 233 -19.17 12.16 -4.26
CA LYS A 233 -20.59 11.74 -4.24
C LYS A 233 -21.52 12.91 -4.49
N PHE A 234 -21.18 14.06 -3.90
CA PHE A 234 -21.94 15.29 -4.03
C PHE A 234 -21.04 16.47 -4.37
N ILE A 235 -21.54 17.31 -5.26
CA ILE A 235 -20.94 18.61 -5.56
C ILE A 235 -21.90 19.67 -5.04
N ILE A 236 -21.41 20.55 -4.17
CA ILE A 236 -22.13 21.72 -3.67
C ILE A 236 -21.60 22.93 -4.41
N TYR A 237 -22.46 23.59 -5.19
CA TYR A 237 -22.13 24.86 -5.81
C TYR A 237 -22.51 26.00 -4.87
N LEU A 238 -21.51 26.70 -4.32
CA LEU A 238 -21.68 27.82 -3.41
C LEU A 238 -21.65 29.13 -4.19
N ILE A 239 -22.79 29.83 -4.14
CA ILE A 239 -22.99 31.13 -4.77
C ILE A 239 -23.08 32.17 -3.65
N ASP A 240 -22.27 33.21 -3.76
CA ASP A 240 -22.45 34.41 -2.95
C ASP A 240 -23.58 35.23 -3.59
N PRO A 241 -24.72 35.44 -2.91
CA PRO A 241 -25.87 36.15 -3.48
C PRO A 241 -25.61 37.65 -3.73
N ILE A 242 -24.44 38.17 -3.35
CA ILE A 242 -24.06 39.59 -3.46
C ILE A 242 -23.02 39.83 -4.57
N ASN A 243 -22.31 38.79 -5.02
CA ASN A 243 -21.37 38.90 -6.14
C ASN A 243 -22.08 38.54 -7.45
N ASP A 244 -22.09 39.48 -8.41
CA ASP A 244 -22.60 39.29 -9.78
C ASP A 244 -21.78 38.25 -10.58
#